data_AF-Q8WWQ7-F1
#
_entry.id   AF-Q8WWQ7-F1
#
_cell.length_a   1.000
_cell.length_b   1.000
_cell.length_c   1.000
_cell.angle_alpha   90.00
_cell.angle_beta   90.00
_cell.angle_gamma   90.00
#
_symmetry.space_group_name_H-M   'P 1'
#
loop_
_entity.id
_entity.type
_entity.pdbx_description
1 polymer ?
#
loop_
_entity_poly.entity_id
_entity_poly.type
_entity_poly.pdbx_seq_one_letter_code
_entity_poly.pdbx_strand_id
1 'polypeptide(L)' 'RAADIEQQAVFAVFDENKSWSLEDNINKFCENPDEVKRDDPKFYESNIMS' A
#
# COMPACT_ATOMS: atom_id res chain seq x y z
N ARG A 1 27.60 19.68 -17.35
CA ARG A 1 27.91 18.23 -17.50
C ARG A 1 27.02 17.54 -16.48
N ALA A 2 25.94 16.89 -16.92
CA ALA A 2 24.94 16.30 -16.01
C ALA A 2 24.97 14.80 -16.24
N ALA A 3 25.95 14.13 -15.66
CA ALA A 3 26.07 12.67 -15.67
C ALA A 3 26.95 12.19 -14.50
N ASP A 4 26.76 12.78 -13.31
CA ASP A 4 27.49 12.38 -12.08
C ASP A 4 26.53 11.82 -11.00
N ILE A 5 25.27 11.53 -11.33
CA ILE A 5 24.26 11.02 -10.38
C ILE A 5 23.77 9.65 -10.83
N GLU A 6 24.05 8.62 -10.04
CA GLU A 6 23.44 7.31 -10.20
C GLU A 6 22.00 7.34 -9.68
N GLN A 7 21.04 6.89 -10.49
CA GLN A 7 19.65 6.69 -10.08
C GLN A 7 19.24 5.24 -10.29
N GLN A 8 18.53 4.69 -9.30
CA GLN A 8 17.86 3.41 -9.39
C GLN A 8 16.36 3.62 -9.23
N ALA A 9 15.58 3.06 -10.13
CA ALA A 9 14.13 3.08 -10.10
C ALA A 9 13.61 1.65 -10.04
N VAL A 10 12.62 1.41 -9.20
CA VAL A 10 11.89 0.14 -9.14
C VAL A 10 10.47 0.43 -9.55
N PHE A 11 10.01 -0.27 -10.58
CA PHE A 11 8.63 -0.29 -11.01
C PHE A 11 8.04 -1.61 -10.53
N ALA A 12 7.15 -1.53 -9.55
CA ALA A 12 6.51 -2.69 -8.96
C ALA A 12 5.11 -2.28 -8.50
N VAL A 13 4.20 -3.24 -8.54
CA VAL A 13 2.89 -3.10 -7.90
C VAL A 13 3.01 -3.63 -6.48
N PHE A 14 2.75 -2.77 -5.50
CA PHE A 14 2.76 -3.14 -4.10
C PHE A 14 1.33 -3.43 -3.64
N ASP A 15 1.08 -4.68 -3.24
CA ASP A 15 -0.21 -5.14 -2.72
C ASP A 15 -0.15 -5.20 -1.19
N GLU A 16 -0.54 -4.12 -0.52
CA GLU A 16 -0.51 -4.00 0.95
C GLU A 16 -1.50 -4.98 1.62
N ASN A 17 -2.51 -5.49 0.90
CA ASN A 17 -3.44 -6.49 1.45
C ASN A 17 -2.73 -7.81 1.81
N LYS A 18 -1.53 -8.05 1.26
CA LYS A 18 -0.69 -9.23 1.56
C LYS A 18 0.46 -8.91 2.52
N SER A 19 0.54 -7.67 2.98
CA SER A 19 1.55 -7.23 3.92
C SER A 19 1.28 -7.83 5.30
N TRP A 20 2.35 -8.22 5.99
CA TRP A 20 2.28 -8.63 7.39
C TRP A 20 1.76 -7.50 8.31
N SER A 21 1.92 -6.25 7.89
CA SER A 21 1.51 -5.05 8.64
C SER A 21 0.12 -4.53 8.29
N LEU A 22 -0.68 -5.28 7.53
CA LEU A 22 -2.02 -4.83 7.10
C LEU A 22 -2.88 -4.39 8.29
N GLU A 23 -2.89 -5.16 9.37
CA GLU A 23 -3.71 -4.90 10.57
C GLU A 23 -3.27 -3.63 11.32
N ASP A 24 -1.96 -3.41 11.44
CA ASP A 24 -1.42 -2.20 12.07
C ASP A 24 -1.75 -0.96 11.25
N ASN A 25 -1.71 -1.08 9.92
CA ASN A 25 -2.07 -0.01 9.01
C ASN A 25 -3.58 0.31 9.08
N ILE A 26 -4.44 -0.71 9.11
CA ILE A 26 -5.89 -0.51 9.28
C ILE A 26 -6.18 0.23 10.59
N ASN A 27 -5.59 -0.21 11.71
CA ASN A 27 -5.81 0.40 13.02
C ASN A 27 -5.30 1.85 13.11
N LYS A 28 -4.27 2.18 12.35
CA LYS A 28 -3.62 3.49 12.40
C LYS A 28 -4.22 4.51 11.42
N PHE A 29 -4.65 4.05 10.25
CA PHE A 29 -5.01 4.94 9.14
C PHE A 29 -6.49 4.92 8.78
N CYS A 30 -7.26 3.90 9.18
CA CYS A 30 -8.70 3.89 8.96
C CYS A 30 -9.43 4.64 10.10
N GLU A 31 -10.41 5.48 9.77
CA GLU A 31 -11.22 6.20 10.76
C GLU A 31 -12.04 5.23 11.64
N ASN A 32 -12.59 4.17 11.03
CA ASN A 32 -13.33 3.11 11.70
C ASN A 32 -12.72 1.73 11.38
N PRO A 33 -11.65 1.30 12.09
CA PRO A 33 -10.96 0.04 11.83
C PRO A 33 -11.87 -1.20 11.91
N ASP A 34 -12.82 -1.20 12.84
CA ASP A 34 -13.73 -2.32 13.10
C ASP A 34 -14.77 -2.53 11.98
N GLU A 35 -15.03 -1.49 11.18
CA GLU A 35 -15.99 -1.53 10.06
C GLU A 35 -15.33 -1.93 8.74
N VAL A 36 -14.00 -2.09 8.72
CA VAL A 36 -13.25 -2.43 7.52
C VAL A 36 -13.53 -3.86 7.08
N LYS A 37 -14.16 -3.96 5.91
CA LYS A 37 -14.40 -5.21 5.20
C LYS A 37 -13.24 -5.50 4.26
N ARG A 38 -12.38 -6.45 4.63
CA ARG A 38 -11.17 -6.83 3.87
C ARG A 38 -11.50 -7.45 2.51
N ASP A 39 -12.69 -8.03 2.40
CA ASP A 39 -13.24 -8.63 1.19
C ASP A 39 -13.98 -7.61 0.29
N ASP A 40 -14.17 -6.37 0.74
CA ASP A 40 -14.74 -5.31 -0.10
C ASP A 40 -13.77 -5.00 -1.25
N PRO A 41 -14.18 -5.19 -2.52
CA PRO A 41 -13.34 -4.88 -3.67
C PRO A 41 -12.81 -3.45 -3.66
N LYS A 42 -13.58 -2.48 -3.14
CA LYS A 42 -13.14 -1.08 -3.05
C LYS A 42 -12.01 -0.90 -2.05
N PHE A 43 -12.07 -1.62 -0.92
CA PHE A 43 -10.99 -1.60 0.06
C PHE A 43 -9.74 -2.29 -0.49
N TYR A 44 -9.91 -3.46 -1.12
CA TYR A 44 -8.82 -4.21 -1.72
C TYR A 44 -8.06 -3.37 -2.75
N GLU A 45 -8.78 -2.74 -3.69
CA GLU A 45 -8.19 -1.89 -4.74
C GLU A 45 -7.48 -0.66 -4.17
N SER A 46 -7.99 -0.07 -3.08
CA SER A 46 -7.36 1.10 -2.45
C SER A 46 -5.96 0.82 -1.88
N ASN A 47 -5.66 -0.44 -1.59
CA ASN A 47 -4.38 -0.91 -1.06
C ASN A 47 -3.43 -1.46 -2.14
N ILE A 48 -3.82 -1.41 -3.42
CA ILE A 48 -2.95 -1.72 -4.55
C ILE A 48 -2.27 -0.44 -5.02
N MET A 49 -0.97 -0.35 -4.80
CA MET A 49 -0.15 0.78 -5.24
C MET A 49 0.59 0.41 -6.52
N SER A 50 0.13 0.97 -7.65
CA SER A 50 0.72 0.79 -8.99
C SER A 50 1.40 2.06 -9.50
#